data_AF-A0AA38IVY2-F1
#
_entry.id   AF-A0AA38IVY2-F1
#
_cell.length_a   1.000
_cell.length_b   1.000
_cell.length_c   1.000
_cell.angle_alpha   90.00
_cell.angle_beta   90.00
_cell.angle_gamma   90.00
#
_symmetry.space_group_name_H-M   'P 1'
#
loop_
_entity.id
_entity.type
_entity.pdbx_description
1 polymer ?
#
loop_
_entity_poly.entity_id
_entity_poly.type
_entity_poly.pdbx_seq_one_letter_code
_entity_poly.pdbx_strand_id
1 'polypeptide(L)'
;MVKIDYTLTIKQNLLFLKLVGLWPASGNDFYRLYTFVVTVFIMGLYNFFRVMNIFYVYTDLQVLTATIYLTVTDVTVLVKSCVFIRNVKTLERLILTLNCDLFRPKNQHQIELVYSGLKAWTVAYRLFWTLVFTCLFMWTVSPLTGPSRQLPVPAWYPYDTKISPNYEITYVCQVISIWILATANMNMDSLIAALMMYIGTQCDILCDDLKYLPKLVTKQGEDETEFNKKLVDCVIRHRTILSFAEDSNKSYNAIILAQFFTSSLAIALSMFQLTLVDPVSMESLPLLSYMFGMALQLFLYCWFGNEVEIKVR
;
A
#
# COMPACT_ATOMS: atom_id res chain seq x y z
N MET A 1 -8.33 32.10 2.83
CA MET A 1 -7.97 30.77 2.29
C MET A 1 -7.69 29.84 3.46
N VAL A 2 -8.36 28.69 3.54
CA VAL A 2 -8.10 27.69 4.57
C VAL A 2 -6.85 26.90 4.18
N LYS A 3 -5.88 26.77 5.08
CA LYS A 3 -4.67 25.99 4.86
C LYS A 3 -4.96 24.53 5.21
N ILE A 4 -5.25 23.70 4.20
CA ILE A 4 -5.37 22.26 4.38
C ILE A 4 -3.96 21.67 4.26
N ASP A 5 -3.54 20.93 5.29
CA ASP A 5 -2.31 20.14 5.25
C ASP A 5 -2.67 18.72 4.81
N TYR A 6 -2.45 18.42 3.53
CA TYR A 6 -2.71 17.10 2.96
C TYR A 6 -1.83 16.01 3.60
N THR A 7 -0.66 16.38 4.12
CA THR A 7 0.29 15.44 4.73
C THR A 7 -0.19 14.95 6.09
N LEU A 8 -1.03 15.73 6.78
CA LEU A 8 -1.59 15.34 8.07
C LEU A 8 -2.43 14.06 7.98
N THR A 9 -3.22 13.91 6.91
CA THR A 9 -4.09 12.74 6.71
C THR A 9 -3.29 11.45 6.56
N ILE A 10 -2.21 11.48 5.78
CA ILE A 10 -1.35 10.31 5.54
C ILE A 10 -0.22 10.17 6.56
N LYS A 11 -0.16 11.04 7.58
CA LYS A 11 0.93 11.06 8.57
C LYS A 11 1.13 9.71 9.26
N GLN A 12 0.05 9.01 9.59
CA GLN A 12 0.13 7.67 10.18
C GLN A 12 0.77 6.67 9.22
N ASN A 13 0.36 6.69 7.95
CA ASN A 13 0.94 5.83 6.91
C ASN A 13 2.44 6.11 6.71
N LEU A 14 2.83 7.39 6.62
CA LEU A 14 4.23 7.79 6.52
C LEU A 14 5.06 7.39 7.76
N LEU A 15 4.46 7.46 8.95
CA LEU A 15 5.09 6.98 10.18
C LEU A 15 5.36 5.48 10.12
N PHE A 16 4.38 4.67 9.72
CA PHE A 16 4.59 3.22 9.58
C PHE A 16 5.63 2.90 8.50
N LEU A 17 5.60 3.56 7.34
CA LEU A 17 6.65 3.40 6.32
C LEU A 17 8.03 3.76 6.86
N LYS A 18 8.13 4.80 7.69
CA LYS A 18 9.38 5.17 8.36
C LYS A 18 9.82 4.10 9.38
N LEU A 19 8.88 3.54 10.13
CA LEU A 19 9.14 2.47 11.11
C LEU A 19 9.57 1.15 10.46
N VAL A 20 9.21 0.89 9.20
CA VAL A 20 9.67 -0.30 8.47
C VAL A 20 10.86 -0.01 7.54
N GLY A 21 11.49 1.16 7.67
CA GLY A 21 12.68 1.53 6.90
C GLY A 21 12.43 1.97 5.46
N LEU A 22 11.18 2.17 5.04
CA LEU A 22 10.82 2.48 3.65
C LEU A 22 10.68 3.98 3.34
N TRP A 23 10.49 4.84 4.35
CA TRP A 23 10.27 6.28 4.14
C TRP A 23 11.35 7.13 4.80
N PRO A 24 11.94 8.12 4.10
CA PRO A 24 13.19 8.70 4.52
C PRO A 24 13.07 9.50 5.83
N ALA A 25 14.09 9.36 6.67
CA ALA A 25 14.63 10.49 7.42
C ALA A 25 15.74 11.10 6.56
N SER A 26 15.45 12.26 5.97
CA SER A 26 16.36 13.15 5.25
C SER A 26 17.85 12.98 5.64
N GLY A 27 18.68 12.54 4.69
CA GLY A 27 20.14 12.63 4.72
C GLY A 27 20.90 11.87 5.82
N ASN A 28 20.24 11.16 6.74
CA ASN A 28 20.94 10.50 7.84
C ASN A 28 21.49 9.13 7.43
N ASP A 29 22.82 8.97 7.45
CA ASP A 29 23.49 7.72 7.11
C ASP A 29 23.10 6.55 8.02
N PHE A 30 22.78 6.81 9.30
CA PHE A 30 22.24 5.78 10.20
C PHE A 30 20.89 5.24 9.73
N TYR A 31 20.03 6.10 9.20
CA TYR A 31 18.72 5.65 8.70
C TYR A 31 18.86 4.86 7.41
N ARG A 32 19.83 5.21 6.54
CA ARG A 32 20.16 4.40 5.36
C ARG A 32 20.66 3.01 5.73
N LEU A 33 21.52 2.92 6.74
CA LEU A 33 21.96 1.64 7.29
C LEU A 33 20.78 0.85 7.86
N TYR A 34 19.89 1.52 8.60
CA TYR A 34 18.67 0.90 9.13
C TYR A 34 17.76 0.36 8.01
N THR A 35 17.48 1.14 6.96
CA THR A 35 16.75 0.69 5.77
C THR A 35 17.40 -0.54 5.15
N PHE A 36 18.73 -0.51 4.97
CA PHE A 36 19.47 -1.64 4.43
C PHE A 36 19.33 -2.88 5.31
N VAL A 37 19.47 -2.74 6.63
CA VAL A 37 19.32 -3.84 7.59
C VAL A 37 17.92 -4.44 7.53
N VAL A 38 16.87 -3.61 7.58
CA VAL A 38 15.49 -4.10 7.53
C VAL A 38 15.17 -4.77 6.21
N THR A 39 15.50 -4.16 5.07
CA THR A 39 15.16 -4.72 3.76
C THR A 39 15.98 -5.96 3.42
N VAL A 40 17.30 -5.96 3.67
CA VAL A 40 18.16 -7.08 3.28
C VAL A 40 18.16 -8.19 4.32
N PHE A 41 18.36 -7.87 5.60
CA PHE A 41 18.53 -8.90 6.62
C PHE A 41 17.22 -9.35 7.23
N ILE A 42 16.23 -8.47 7.43
CA ILE A 42 14.95 -8.91 7.99
C ILE A 42 14.07 -9.47 6.88
N MET A 43 13.71 -8.65 5.89
CA MET A 43 12.81 -9.09 4.81
C MET A 43 13.50 -10.11 3.89
N GLY A 44 14.74 -9.85 3.46
CA GLY A 44 15.46 -10.71 2.52
C GLY A 44 15.82 -12.09 3.09
N LEU A 45 16.37 -12.16 4.29
CA LEU A 45 16.73 -13.44 4.92
C LEU A 45 15.49 -14.29 5.27
N TYR A 46 14.42 -13.66 5.76
CA TYR A 46 13.15 -14.35 5.99
C TYR A 46 12.61 -14.96 4.69
N ASN A 47 12.60 -14.19 3.60
CA ASN A 47 12.22 -14.68 2.27
C ASN A 47 13.13 -15.80 1.78
N PHE A 48 14.43 -15.72 2.03
CA PHE A 48 15.38 -16.76 1.65
C PHE A 48 15.01 -18.12 2.29
N PHE A 49 14.78 -18.16 3.60
CA PHE A 49 14.37 -19.40 4.28
C PHE A 49 13.01 -19.94 3.80
N ARG A 50 12.10 -19.05 3.40
CA ARG A 50 10.81 -19.42 2.81
C ARG A 50 10.97 -20.04 1.41
N VAL A 51 11.79 -19.44 0.56
CA VAL A 51 12.08 -19.96 -0.78
C VAL A 51 12.83 -21.29 -0.69
N MET A 52 13.80 -21.43 0.22
CA MET A 52 14.50 -22.70 0.44
C MET A 52 13.53 -23.82 0.86
N ASN A 53 12.48 -23.50 1.63
CA ASN A 53 11.47 -24.47 2.01
C ASN A 53 10.77 -25.11 0.79
N ILE A 54 10.53 -24.34 -0.29
CA ILE A 54 9.91 -24.84 -1.52
C ILE A 54 10.74 -26.00 -2.10
N PHE A 55 12.06 -25.86 -2.15
CA PHE A 55 12.97 -26.90 -2.65
C PHE A 55 13.04 -28.13 -1.74
N TYR A 56 12.61 -28.03 -0.48
CA TYR A 56 12.56 -29.16 0.45
C TYR A 56 11.23 -29.92 0.36
N VAL A 57 10.12 -29.23 0.12
CA VAL A 57 8.76 -29.81 0.11
C VAL A 57 8.20 -30.09 -1.29
N TYR A 58 8.99 -29.89 -2.36
CA TYR A 58 8.52 -29.94 -3.76
C TYR A 58 7.89 -31.28 -4.18
N THR A 59 8.19 -32.37 -3.48
CA THR A 59 7.67 -33.71 -3.79
C THR A 59 6.20 -33.89 -3.40
N ASP A 60 5.71 -33.11 -2.42
CA ASP A 60 4.33 -33.17 -1.94
C ASP A 60 3.55 -31.97 -2.48
N LEU A 61 2.65 -32.21 -3.43
CA LEU A 61 1.89 -31.16 -4.11
C LEU A 61 1.03 -30.34 -3.12
N GLN A 62 0.46 -30.97 -2.09
CA GLN A 62 -0.38 -30.29 -1.11
C GLN A 62 0.47 -29.36 -0.23
N VAL A 63 1.58 -29.85 0.31
CA VAL A 63 2.48 -29.04 1.14
C VAL A 63 3.19 -27.96 0.31
N LEU A 64 3.52 -28.26 -0.94
CA LEU A 64 4.11 -27.34 -1.89
C LEU A 64 3.17 -26.17 -2.18
N THR A 65 1.92 -26.45 -2.56
CA THR A 65 0.95 -25.39 -2.87
C THR A 65 0.60 -24.57 -1.64
N ALA A 66 0.51 -25.17 -0.44
CA ALA A 66 0.37 -24.48 0.84
C ALA A 66 1.56 -23.57 1.19
N THR A 67 2.74 -23.87 0.67
CA THR A 67 3.96 -23.07 0.86
C THR A 67 4.08 -21.93 -0.17
N ILE A 68 3.78 -22.21 -1.45
CA ILE A 68 4.00 -21.27 -2.55
C ILE A 68 3.11 -20.03 -2.42
N TYR A 69 1.83 -20.20 -2.07
CA TYR A 69 0.88 -19.07 -2.10
C TYR A 69 1.29 -17.92 -1.16
N LEU A 70 1.88 -18.24 0.00
CA LEU A 70 2.46 -17.26 0.93
C LEU A 70 3.81 -16.73 0.45
N THR A 71 4.68 -17.63 0.01
CA THR A 71 6.06 -17.27 -0.38
C THR A 71 6.07 -16.32 -1.58
N VAL A 72 5.16 -16.50 -2.53
CA VAL A 72 5.01 -15.59 -3.68
C VAL A 72 4.63 -14.18 -3.22
N THR A 73 3.74 -14.06 -2.24
CA THR A 73 3.37 -12.76 -1.67
C THR A 73 4.55 -12.12 -0.94
N ASP A 74 5.26 -12.86 -0.08
CA ASP A 74 6.43 -12.34 0.64
C ASP A 74 7.52 -11.83 -0.31
N VAL A 75 7.78 -12.57 -1.39
CA VAL A 75 8.73 -12.17 -2.44
C VAL A 75 8.24 -10.91 -3.17
N THR A 76 6.93 -10.81 -3.43
CA THR A 76 6.32 -9.60 -4.01
C THR A 76 6.55 -8.40 -3.10
N VAL A 77 6.37 -8.53 -1.78
CA VAL A 77 6.61 -7.45 -0.83
C VAL A 77 8.07 -6.97 -0.92
N LEU A 78 9.03 -7.90 -0.96
CA LEU A 78 10.45 -7.55 -1.09
C LEU A 78 10.74 -6.79 -2.39
N VAL A 79 10.19 -7.25 -3.52
CA VAL A 79 10.33 -6.56 -4.82
C VAL A 79 9.69 -5.17 -4.76
N LYS A 80 8.48 -5.06 -4.19
CA LYS A 80 7.77 -3.78 -4.00
C LYS A 80 8.60 -2.82 -3.16
N SER A 81 9.16 -3.28 -2.03
CA SER A 81 10.03 -2.48 -1.17
C SER A 81 11.26 -1.97 -1.91
N CYS A 82 11.92 -2.80 -2.72
CA CYS A 82 13.05 -2.38 -3.55
C CYS A 82 12.67 -1.30 -4.57
N VAL A 83 11.55 -1.48 -5.28
CA VAL A 83 11.05 -0.49 -6.25
C VAL A 83 10.63 0.81 -5.55
N PHE A 84 9.96 0.69 -4.41
CA PHE A 84 9.51 1.83 -3.60
C PHE A 84 10.70 2.66 -3.10
N ILE A 85 11.74 2.02 -2.55
CA ILE A 85 12.97 2.70 -2.10
C ILE A 85 13.66 3.42 -3.26
N ARG A 86 13.70 2.81 -4.46
CA ARG A 86 14.28 3.46 -5.65
C ARG A 86 13.52 4.74 -6.04
N ASN A 87 12.20 4.73 -5.91
CA ASN A 87 11.32 5.84 -6.29
C ASN A 87 11.03 6.83 -5.14
N VAL A 88 11.59 6.61 -3.95
CA VAL A 88 11.21 7.33 -2.72
C VAL A 88 11.42 8.84 -2.81
N LYS A 89 12.47 9.30 -3.51
CA LYS A 89 12.73 10.73 -3.72
C LYS A 89 11.65 11.40 -4.57
N THR A 90 11.14 10.68 -5.58
CA THR A 90 10.04 11.15 -6.41
C THR A 90 8.75 11.22 -5.60
N LEU A 91 8.47 10.19 -4.78
CA LEU A 91 7.32 10.15 -3.88
C LEU A 91 7.36 11.28 -2.85
N GLU A 92 8.52 11.57 -2.26
CA GLU A 92 8.71 12.68 -1.32
C GLU A 92 8.42 14.02 -2.02
N ARG A 93 8.96 14.23 -3.22
CA ARG A 93 8.68 15.43 -4.03
C ARG A 93 7.19 15.57 -4.32
N LEU A 94 6.50 14.49 -4.69
CA LEU A 94 5.05 14.51 -4.95
C LEU A 94 4.29 14.96 -3.70
N ILE A 95 4.57 14.40 -2.52
CA ILE A 95 3.90 14.79 -1.28
C ILE A 95 4.15 16.27 -0.95
N LEU A 96 5.36 16.79 -1.19
CA LEU A 96 5.67 18.20 -0.99
C LEU A 96 4.88 19.10 -1.96
N THR A 97 4.74 18.69 -3.22
CA THR A 97 3.96 19.43 -4.23
C THR A 97 2.49 19.58 -3.83
N LEU A 98 1.90 18.64 -3.07
CA LEU A 98 0.52 18.73 -2.58
C LEU A 98 0.23 20.00 -1.76
N ASN A 99 1.24 20.55 -1.09
CA ASN A 99 1.10 21.73 -0.24
C ASN A 99 1.36 23.06 -0.97
N CYS A 100 1.68 23.01 -2.27
CA CYS A 100 1.84 24.19 -3.12
C CYS A 100 0.54 24.99 -3.22
N ASP A 101 0.65 26.31 -3.40
CA ASP A 101 -0.50 27.22 -3.49
C ASP A 101 -1.49 26.83 -4.60
N LEU A 102 -1.00 26.23 -5.68
CA LEU A 102 -1.80 25.80 -6.84
C LEU A 102 -2.81 24.69 -6.50
N PHE A 103 -2.54 23.86 -5.48
CA PHE A 103 -3.40 22.75 -5.07
C PHE A 103 -4.31 23.08 -3.89
N ARG A 104 -4.37 24.36 -3.49
CA ARG A 104 -5.23 24.79 -2.40
C ARG A 104 -6.67 25.01 -2.86
N PRO A 105 -7.66 24.57 -2.07
CA PRO A 105 -9.05 24.92 -2.32
C PRO A 105 -9.27 26.42 -2.04
N LYS A 106 -10.09 27.05 -2.88
CA LYS A 106 -10.37 28.49 -2.86
C LYS A 106 -11.70 28.82 -2.19
N ASN A 107 -12.67 27.91 -2.24
CA ASN A 107 -14.03 28.10 -1.74
C ASN A 107 -14.47 26.93 -0.83
N GLN A 108 -15.60 27.09 -0.15
CA GLN A 108 -16.13 26.10 0.79
C GLN A 108 -16.48 24.77 0.13
N HIS A 109 -17.01 24.81 -1.09
CA HIS A 109 -17.34 23.59 -1.84
C HIS A 109 -16.09 22.76 -2.18
N GLN A 110 -15.01 23.42 -2.61
CA GLN A 110 -13.71 22.77 -2.87
C GLN A 110 -13.10 22.18 -1.59
N ILE A 111 -13.31 22.83 -0.44
CA ILE A 111 -12.89 22.30 0.87
C ILE A 111 -13.65 21.00 1.18
N GLU A 112 -14.96 20.96 0.92
CA GLU A 112 -15.79 19.76 1.13
C GLU A 112 -15.37 18.60 0.21
N LEU A 113 -15.04 18.89 -1.06
CA LEU A 113 -14.50 17.90 -2.01
C LEU A 113 -13.21 17.27 -1.48
N VAL A 114 -12.28 18.09 -0.97
CA VAL A 114 -11.04 17.61 -0.36
C VAL A 114 -11.34 16.72 0.85
N TYR A 115 -12.17 17.18 1.80
CA TYR A 115 -12.49 16.39 2.99
C TYR A 115 -13.19 15.07 2.67
N SER A 116 -14.04 15.04 1.64
CA SER A 116 -14.69 13.81 1.19
C SER A 116 -13.66 12.77 0.74
N GLY A 117 -12.70 13.15 -0.11
CA GLY A 117 -11.61 12.28 -0.56
C GLY A 117 -10.72 11.80 0.61
N LEU A 118 -10.31 12.73 1.48
CA LEU A 118 -9.50 12.41 2.67
C LEU A 118 -10.24 11.44 3.62
N LYS A 119 -11.54 11.65 3.82
CA LYS A 119 -12.37 10.78 4.66
C LYS A 119 -12.50 9.38 4.06
N ALA A 120 -12.77 9.27 2.76
CA ALA A 120 -12.88 8.00 2.06
C ALA A 120 -11.57 7.19 2.20
N TRP A 121 -10.43 7.82 1.94
CA TRP A 121 -9.12 7.19 2.12
C TRP A 121 -8.86 6.79 3.57
N THR A 122 -9.15 7.66 4.54
CA THR A 122 -8.92 7.38 5.97
C THR A 122 -9.79 6.22 6.48
N VAL A 123 -11.03 6.12 6.00
CA VAL A 123 -11.92 5.00 6.35
C VAL A 123 -11.39 3.70 5.74
N ALA A 124 -11.04 3.70 4.45
CA ALA A 124 -10.46 2.53 3.77
C ALA A 124 -9.18 2.07 4.46
N TYR A 125 -8.26 2.98 4.77
CA TYR A 125 -7.01 2.71 5.47
C TYR A 125 -7.23 2.09 6.86
N ARG A 126 -8.15 2.64 7.67
CA ARG A 126 -8.44 2.11 9.01
C ARG A 126 -9.09 0.74 8.95
N LEU A 127 -10.09 0.55 8.09
CA LEU A 127 -10.74 -0.75 7.92
C LEU A 127 -9.72 -1.82 7.48
N PHE A 128 -8.87 -1.48 6.51
CA PHE A 128 -7.85 -2.40 6.05
C PHE A 128 -6.84 -2.74 7.15
N TRP A 129 -6.41 -1.76 7.96
CA TRP A 129 -5.51 -2.00 9.10
C TRP A 129 -6.14 -2.90 10.15
N THR A 130 -7.42 -2.68 10.47
CA THR A 130 -8.11 -3.53 11.46
C THR A 130 -8.17 -4.99 11.01
N LEU A 131 -8.39 -5.23 9.71
CA LEU A 131 -8.37 -6.57 9.12
C LEU A 131 -6.98 -7.20 9.17
N VAL A 132 -5.95 -6.47 8.70
CA VAL A 132 -4.56 -6.94 8.69
C VAL A 132 -4.10 -7.25 10.12
N PHE A 133 -4.32 -6.34 11.06
CA PHE A 133 -3.93 -6.53 12.46
C PHE A 133 -4.60 -7.77 13.07
N THR A 134 -5.90 -7.95 12.85
CA THR A 134 -6.63 -9.11 13.36
C THR A 134 -6.09 -10.41 12.76
N CYS A 135 -5.83 -10.44 11.45
CA CYS A 135 -5.28 -11.60 10.77
C CYS A 135 -3.87 -11.95 11.27
N LEU A 136 -2.99 -10.95 11.39
CA LEU A 136 -1.63 -11.13 11.92
C LEU A 136 -1.63 -11.62 13.36
N PHE A 137 -2.49 -11.05 14.21
CA PHE A 137 -2.62 -11.48 15.58
C PHE A 137 -3.08 -12.94 15.65
N MET A 138 -4.10 -13.31 14.87
CA MET A 138 -4.58 -14.69 14.80
C MET A 138 -3.47 -15.66 14.35
N TRP A 139 -2.73 -15.33 13.29
CA TRP A 139 -1.66 -16.19 12.75
C TRP A 139 -0.47 -16.33 13.68
N THR A 140 -0.13 -15.29 14.44
CA THR A 140 1.00 -15.32 15.38
C THR A 140 0.65 -15.90 16.74
N VAL A 141 -0.62 -16.02 17.10
CA VAL A 141 -1.07 -16.58 18.39
C VAL A 141 -1.53 -18.02 18.27
N SER A 142 -2.20 -18.40 17.17
CA SER A 142 -2.74 -19.76 16.97
C SER A 142 -1.69 -20.88 17.20
N PRO A 143 -0.45 -20.80 16.68
CA PRO A 143 0.57 -21.83 16.91
C PRO A 143 0.97 -22.00 18.38
N LEU A 144 0.86 -20.95 19.21
CA LEU A 144 1.19 -21.01 20.64
C LEU A 144 0.15 -21.78 21.46
N THR A 145 -1.09 -21.82 20.97
CA THR A 145 -2.19 -22.54 21.61
C THR A 145 -2.29 -24.01 21.18
N GLY A 146 -1.49 -24.41 20.17
CA GLY A 146 -1.48 -25.77 19.64
C GLY A 146 -0.76 -26.78 20.55
N PRO A 147 -1.07 -28.07 20.42
CA PRO A 147 -0.49 -29.13 21.26
C PRO A 147 1.00 -29.42 20.97
N SER A 148 1.59 -28.78 19.94
CA SER A 148 2.97 -29.01 19.52
C SER A 148 3.68 -27.70 19.19
N ARG A 149 5.00 -27.65 19.42
CA ARG A 149 5.86 -26.52 19.06
C ARG A 149 5.89 -26.35 17.54
N GLN A 150 5.07 -25.45 17.02
CA GLN A 150 4.99 -25.12 15.60
C GLN A 150 5.36 -23.66 15.38
N LEU A 151 6.16 -23.41 14.35
CA LEU A 151 6.46 -22.05 13.91
C LEU A 151 5.22 -21.42 13.26
N PRO A 152 5.03 -20.08 13.34
CA PRO A 152 3.90 -19.38 12.71
C PRO A 152 3.77 -19.67 11.23
N VAL A 153 4.91 -19.76 10.55
CA VAL A 153 4.96 -20.06 9.13
C VAL A 153 6.01 -21.14 8.91
N PRO A 154 5.67 -22.27 8.27
CA PRO A 154 6.63 -23.33 7.96
C PRO A 154 7.82 -22.75 7.19
N ALA A 155 9.07 -23.03 7.55
CA ALA A 155 10.21 -22.57 6.76
C ALA A 155 11.39 -23.50 6.98
N TRP A 156 12.32 -23.52 6.03
CA TRP A 156 13.53 -24.31 6.16
C TRP A 156 14.61 -23.49 6.85
N TYR A 157 15.22 -24.08 7.88
CA TYR A 157 16.37 -23.52 8.58
C TYR A 157 17.48 -24.57 8.64
N PRO A 158 18.77 -24.15 8.60
CA PRO A 158 19.91 -25.07 8.63
C PRO A 158 20.21 -25.64 10.03
N TYR A 159 19.25 -25.56 10.97
CA TYR A 159 19.36 -26.01 12.35
C TYR A 159 18.00 -26.54 12.84
N ASP A 160 18.02 -27.33 13.92
CA ASP A 160 16.78 -27.85 14.50
C ASP A 160 16.02 -26.74 15.26
N THR A 161 14.88 -26.34 14.71
CA THR A 161 13.99 -25.32 15.27
C THR A 161 13.06 -25.85 16.35
N LYS A 162 13.01 -27.16 16.62
CA LYS A 162 12.14 -27.72 17.67
C LYS A 162 12.81 -27.71 19.06
N ILE A 163 14.13 -27.60 19.09
CA ILE A 163 14.94 -27.61 20.31
C ILE A 163 15.03 -26.19 20.89
N SER A 164 14.93 -26.07 22.22
CA SER A 164 15.13 -24.79 22.92
C SER A 164 16.64 -24.52 23.10
N PRO A 165 17.14 -23.28 22.92
CA PRO A 165 16.42 -22.01 22.74
C PRO A 165 16.12 -21.63 21.27
N ASN A 166 16.49 -22.47 20.30
CA ASN A 166 16.38 -22.16 18.88
C ASN A 166 14.92 -21.94 18.44
N TYR A 167 13.99 -22.71 19.00
CA TYR A 167 12.56 -22.54 18.76
C TYR A 167 12.10 -21.12 19.11
N GLU A 168 12.35 -20.70 20.36
CA GLU A 168 11.85 -19.42 20.88
C GLU A 168 12.46 -18.24 20.11
N ILE A 169 13.76 -18.31 19.78
CA ILE A 169 14.46 -17.29 18.99
C ILE A 169 13.86 -17.21 17.58
N THR A 170 13.72 -18.35 16.90
CA THR A 170 13.20 -18.40 15.53
C THR A 170 11.75 -17.93 15.46
N TYR A 171 10.94 -18.30 16.45
CA TYR A 171 9.55 -17.86 16.58
C TYR A 171 9.45 -16.34 16.64
N VAL A 172 10.21 -15.70 17.53
CA VAL A 172 10.23 -14.24 17.68
C VAL A 172 10.73 -13.56 16.41
N CYS A 173 11.79 -14.07 15.80
CA CYS A 173 12.31 -13.54 14.53
C CYS A 173 11.27 -13.63 13.40
N GLN A 174 10.54 -14.73 13.27
CA GLN A 174 9.47 -14.86 12.28
C GLN A 174 8.33 -13.89 12.55
N VAL A 175 7.86 -13.78 13.80
CA VAL A 175 6.81 -12.81 14.17
C VAL A 175 7.23 -11.40 13.78
N ILE A 176 8.42 -10.96 14.17
CA ILE A 176 8.93 -9.63 13.80
C ILE A 176 8.97 -9.45 12.28
N SER A 177 9.47 -10.44 11.54
CA SER A 177 9.59 -10.38 10.07
C SER A 177 8.23 -10.29 9.38
N ILE A 178 7.26 -11.11 9.80
CA ILE A 178 5.90 -11.13 9.26
C ILE A 178 5.22 -9.78 9.50
N TRP A 179 5.32 -9.23 10.71
CA TRP A 179 4.74 -7.92 11.04
C TRP A 179 5.37 -6.79 10.23
N ILE A 180 6.69 -6.81 10.05
CA ILE A 180 7.40 -5.84 9.20
C ILE A 180 6.95 -5.95 7.74
N LEU A 181 6.89 -7.16 7.18
CA LEU A 181 6.46 -7.40 5.81
C LEU A 181 5.02 -6.95 5.57
N ALA A 182 4.10 -7.33 6.45
CA ALA A 182 2.69 -6.94 6.33
C ALA A 182 2.50 -5.43 6.45
N THR A 183 3.19 -4.79 7.40
CA THR A 183 3.18 -3.33 7.57
C THR A 183 3.75 -2.63 6.34
N ALA A 184 4.87 -3.10 5.81
CA ALA A 184 5.48 -2.59 4.59
C ALA A 184 4.53 -2.71 3.40
N ASN A 185 3.99 -3.91 3.17
CA ASN A 185 3.09 -4.21 2.07
C ASN A 185 1.87 -3.27 2.07
N MET A 186 1.14 -3.25 3.19
CA MET A 186 -0.08 -2.48 3.33
C MET A 186 0.17 -0.97 3.17
N ASN A 187 1.25 -0.45 3.77
CA ASN A 187 1.48 0.98 3.76
C ASN A 187 1.99 1.49 2.40
N MET A 188 2.72 0.69 1.63
CA MET A 188 3.05 1.02 0.24
C MET A 188 1.78 1.16 -0.60
N ASP A 189 0.85 0.21 -0.46
CA ASP A 189 -0.40 0.18 -1.24
C ASP A 189 -1.32 1.35 -0.86
N SER A 190 -1.40 1.62 0.44
CA SER A 190 -2.19 2.73 0.98
C SER A 190 -1.65 4.08 0.54
N LEU A 191 -0.32 4.24 0.41
CA LEU A 191 0.28 5.48 -0.11
C LEU A 191 -0.03 5.67 -1.59
N ILE A 192 0.05 4.60 -2.39
CA ILE A 192 -0.33 4.64 -3.81
C ILE A 192 -1.80 5.05 -3.96
N ALA A 193 -2.69 4.45 -3.17
CA ALA A 193 -4.10 4.82 -3.10
C ALA A 193 -4.31 6.29 -2.68
N ALA A 194 -3.49 6.82 -1.76
CA ALA A 194 -3.53 8.23 -1.37
C ALA A 194 -3.16 9.14 -2.55
N LEU A 195 -2.10 8.81 -3.31
CA LEU A 195 -1.68 9.58 -4.49
C LEU A 195 -2.79 9.63 -5.55
N MET A 196 -3.44 8.49 -5.81
CA MET A 196 -4.60 8.43 -6.70
C MET A 196 -5.76 9.29 -6.20
N MET A 197 -6.09 9.21 -4.91
CA MET A 197 -7.11 10.05 -4.29
C MET A 197 -6.78 11.54 -4.45
N TYR A 198 -5.53 11.95 -4.21
CA TYR A 198 -5.13 13.35 -4.40
C TYR A 198 -5.27 13.79 -5.85
N ILE A 199 -4.87 12.96 -6.84
CA ILE A 199 -5.08 13.26 -8.26
C ILE A 199 -6.56 13.50 -8.54
N GLY A 200 -7.43 12.57 -8.12
CA GLY A 200 -8.88 12.69 -8.31
C GLY A 200 -9.46 13.95 -7.67
N THR A 201 -9.09 14.24 -6.42
CA THR A 201 -9.52 15.46 -5.73
C THR A 201 -9.05 16.73 -6.46
N GLN A 202 -7.82 16.76 -6.99
CA GLN A 202 -7.35 17.92 -7.75
C GLN A 202 -8.09 18.09 -9.09
N CYS A 203 -8.52 17.00 -9.73
CA CYS A 203 -9.42 17.05 -10.88
C CYS A 203 -10.79 17.64 -10.50
N ASP A 204 -11.39 17.21 -9.38
CA ASP A 204 -12.68 17.75 -8.92
C ASP A 204 -12.62 19.27 -8.70
N ILE A 205 -11.54 19.74 -8.09
CA ILE A 205 -11.35 21.18 -7.85
C ILE A 205 -11.14 21.93 -9.17
N LEU A 206 -10.39 21.37 -10.13
CA LEU A 206 -10.26 21.96 -11.47
C LEU A 206 -11.63 22.04 -12.17
N CYS A 207 -12.44 20.99 -12.07
CA CYS A 207 -13.79 20.96 -12.64
C CYS A 207 -14.70 22.03 -12.00
N ASP A 208 -14.60 22.26 -10.68
CA ASP A 208 -15.31 23.35 -10.01
C ASP A 208 -14.85 24.73 -10.51
N ASP A 209 -13.53 24.96 -10.61
CA ASP A 209 -12.95 26.20 -11.15
C ASP A 209 -13.46 26.45 -12.59
N LEU A 210 -13.51 25.41 -13.45
CA LEU A 210 -14.01 25.49 -14.83
C LEU A 210 -15.51 25.78 -14.91
N LYS A 211 -16.33 25.18 -14.04
CA LYS A 211 -17.79 25.45 -13.98
C LYS A 211 -18.10 26.89 -13.55
N TYR A 212 -17.17 27.56 -12.86
CA TYR A 212 -17.32 28.96 -12.46
C TYR A 212 -16.95 29.95 -13.57
N LEU A 213 -16.09 29.56 -14.53
CA LEU A 213 -15.61 30.45 -15.61
C LEU A 213 -16.74 31.13 -16.41
N PRO A 214 -17.82 30.44 -16.86
CA PRO A 214 -18.88 31.09 -17.64
C PRO A 214 -19.65 32.17 -16.88
N LYS A 215 -19.66 32.10 -15.53
CA LYS A 215 -20.34 33.07 -14.67
C LYS A 215 -19.61 34.42 -14.60
N LEU A 216 -18.34 34.46 -14.97
CA LEU A 216 -17.54 35.68 -15.09
C LEU A 216 -17.95 36.46 -16.36
N VAL A 217 -18.13 35.76 -17.48
CA VAL A 217 -18.54 36.36 -18.77
C VAL A 217 -19.92 37.06 -18.68
N THR A 218 -20.79 36.65 -17.75
CA THR A 218 -22.15 37.19 -17.61
C THR A 218 -22.22 38.48 -16.77
N LYS A 219 -21.14 38.87 -16.07
CA LYS A 219 -21.09 40.14 -15.33
C LYS A 219 -20.52 41.22 -16.26
N GLN A 220 -21.38 42.15 -16.69
CA GLN A 220 -21.04 43.21 -17.64
C GLN A 220 -19.88 44.09 -17.16
N GLY A 221 -18.89 44.34 -18.03
CA GLY A 221 -18.14 45.61 -18.06
C GLY A 221 -16.61 45.55 -18.11
N GLU A 222 -15.96 44.61 -17.42
CA GLU A 222 -14.48 44.65 -17.22
C GLU A 222 -13.76 43.27 -17.36
N ASP A 223 -14.46 42.23 -17.82
CA ASP A 223 -14.14 40.84 -17.41
C ASP A 223 -13.35 39.98 -18.44
N GLU A 224 -12.97 40.49 -19.62
CA GLU A 224 -12.22 39.66 -20.61
C GLU A 224 -10.79 39.33 -20.12
N THR A 225 -10.14 40.30 -19.47
CA THR A 225 -8.82 40.11 -18.85
C THR A 225 -8.85 39.19 -17.62
N GLU A 226 -9.90 39.25 -16.79
CA GLU A 226 -10.04 38.38 -15.62
C GLU A 226 -10.43 36.95 -16.05
N PHE A 227 -11.34 36.79 -17.01
CA PHE A 227 -11.64 35.50 -17.63
C PHE A 227 -10.38 34.84 -18.19
N ASN A 228 -9.61 35.55 -19.03
CA ASN A 228 -8.38 35.03 -19.62
C ASN A 228 -7.36 34.63 -18.55
N LYS A 229 -7.21 35.43 -17.49
CA LYS A 229 -6.33 35.10 -16.37
C LYS A 229 -6.77 33.82 -15.64
N LYS A 230 -8.05 33.68 -15.33
CA LYS A 230 -8.60 32.47 -14.67
C LYS A 230 -8.51 31.24 -15.55
N LEU A 231 -8.69 31.39 -16.87
CA LEU A 231 -8.52 30.31 -17.83
C LEU A 231 -7.05 29.85 -17.87
N VAL A 232 -6.10 30.79 -17.91
CA VAL A 232 -4.66 30.48 -17.82
C VAL A 232 -4.34 29.75 -16.52
N ASP A 233 -4.88 30.19 -15.38
CA ASP A 233 -4.70 29.49 -14.09
C ASP A 233 -5.22 28.04 -14.15
N CYS A 234 -6.37 27.82 -14.78
CA CYS A 234 -6.93 26.47 -14.98
C CYS A 234 -6.04 25.60 -15.87
N VAL A 235 -5.48 26.15 -16.95
CA VAL A 235 -4.57 25.43 -17.84
C VAL A 235 -3.27 25.05 -17.12
N ILE A 236 -2.69 25.97 -16.34
CA ILE A 236 -1.48 25.72 -15.53
C ILE A 236 -1.76 24.63 -14.50
N ARG A 237 -2.90 24.70 -13.82
CA ARG A 237 -3.34 23.68 -12.86
C ARG A 237 -3.50 22.31 -13.51
N HIS A 238 -4.20 22.24 -14.64
CA HIS A 238 -4.39 20.99 -15.38
C HIS A 238 -3.06 20.35 -15.77
N ARG A 239 -2.12 21.14 -16.34
CA ARG A 239 -0.77 20.65 -16.66
C ARG A 239 -0.02 20.12 -15.44
N THR A 240 -0.19 20.77 -14.30
CA THR A 240 0.44 20.34 -13.04
C THR A 240 -0.16 19.03 -12.53
N ILE A 241 -1.49 18.86 -12.61
CA ILE A 241 -2.18 17.61 -12.27
C ILE A 241 -1.68 16.47 -13.17
N LEU A 242 -1.57 16.71 -14.48
CA LEU A 242 -1.06 15.71 -15.42
C LEU A 242 0.38 15.30 -15.10
N SER A 243 1.27 16.27 -14.85
CA SER A 243 2.65 15.99 -14.46
C SER A 243 2.73 15.21 -13.14
N PHE A 244 1.90 15.57 -12.16
CA PHE A 244 1.80 14.86 -10.88
C PHE A 244 1.34 13.41 -11.08
N ALA A 245 0.31 13.20 -11.91
CA ALA A 245 -0.24 11.89 -12.20
C ALA A 245 0.77 11.01 -12.96
N GLU A 246 1.51 11.57 -13.92
CA GLU A 246 2.53 10.85 -14.67
C GLU A 246 3.71 10.42 -13.78
N ASP A 247 4.22 11.32 -12.94
CA ASP A 247 5.28 11.02 -11.97
C ASP A 247 4.82 9.98 -10.93
N SER A 248 3.57 10.08 -10.48
CA SER A 248 2.95 9.09 -9.59
C SER A 248 2.91 7.72 -10.26
N ASN A 249 2.35 7.63 -11.48
CA ASN A 249 2.23 6.39 -12.23
C ASN A 249 3.59 5.73 -12.50
N LYS A 250 4.60 6.50 -12.91
CA LYS A 250 5.98 6.00 -13.09
C LYS A 250 6.57 5.44 -11.81
N SER A 251 6.18 5.97 -10.65
CA SER A 251 6.71 5.53 -9.35
C SER A 251 6.13 4.20 -8.87
N TYR A 252 4.91 3.84 -9.30
CA TYR A 252 4.23 2.64 -8.81
C TYR A 252 3.69 1.67 -9.88
N ASN A 253 3.84 1.94 -11.18
CA ASN A 253 3.30 1.07 -12.23
C ASN A 253 3.80 -0.38 -12.12
N ALA A 254 5.09 -0.59 -11.90
CA ALA A 254 5.71 -1.90 -11.75
C ALA A 254 5.27 -2.59 -10.45
N ILE A 255 5.03 -1.81 -9.39
CA ILE A 255 4.50 -2.30 -8.12
C ILE A 255 3.08 -2.84 -8.32
N ILE A 256 2.22 -2.08 -8.99
CA ILE A 256 0.84 -2.51 -9.29
C ILE A 256 0.86 -3.75 -10.18
N LEU A 257 1.67 -3.76 -11.25
CA LEU A 257 1.77 -4.91 -12.14
C LEU A 257 2.18 -6.18 -11.39
N ALA A 258 3.24 -6.10 -10.58
CA ALA A 258 3.70 -7.22 -9.77
C ALA A 258 2.60 -7.68 -8.81
N GLN A 259 1.93 -6.74 -8.12
CA GLN A 259 0.85 -7.04 -7.18
C GLN A 259 -0.30 -7.79 -7.84
N PHE A 260 -0.80 -7.33 -9.00
CA PHE A 260 -1.92 -7.98 -9.67
C PHE A 260 -1.56 -9.40 -10.10
N PHE A 261 -0.39 -9.57 -10.72
CA PHE A 261 0.08 -10.88 -11.17
C PHE A 261 0.20 -11.88 -10.00
N THR A 262 0.87 -11.47 -8.93
CA THR A 262 1.13 -12.37 -7.79
C THR A 262 -0.10 -12.58 -6.92
N SER A 263 -1.00 -11.60 -6.80
CA SER A 263 -2.27 -11.78 -6.11
C SER A 263 -3.17 -12.78 -6.83
N SER A 264 -3.26 -12.71 -8.16
CA SER A 264 -4.03 -13.69 -8.93
C SER A 264 -3.49 -15.11 -8.74
N LEU A 265 -2.17 -15.29 -8.78
CA LEU A 265 -1.54 -16.59 -8.51
C LEU A 265 -1.80 -17.06 -7.08
N ALA A 266 -1.63 -16.18 -6.09
CA ALA A 266 -1.85 -16.49 -4.68
C ALA A 266 -3.30 -16.90 -4.41
N ILE A 267 -4.29 -16.15 -4.92
CA ILE A 267 -5.72 -16.48 -4.79
C ILE A 267 -6.00 -17.83 -5.45
N ALA A 268 -5.48 -18.10 -6.65
CA ALA A 268 -5.68 -19.37 -7.34
C ALA A 268 -5.15 -20.57 -6.52
N LEU A 269 -3.95 -20.44 -5.96
CA LEU A 269 -3.36 -21.48 -5.11
C LEU A 269 -4.09 -21.63 -3.77
N SER A 270 -4.54 -20.53 -3.16
CA SER A 270 -5.36 -20.58 -1.94
C SER A 270 -6.74 -21.21 -2.18
N MET A 271 -7.35 -20.98 -3.35
CA MET A 271 -8.60 -21.65 -3.74
C MET A 271 -8.38 -23.15 -3.92
N PHE A 272 -7.29 -23.57 -4.57
CA PHE A 272 -6.92 -24.98 -4.66
C PHE A 272 -6.75 -25.60 -3.27
N GLN A 273 -6.03 -24.93 -2.36
CA GLN A 273 -5.88 -25.38 -0.96
C GLN A 273 -7.22 -25.50 -0.23
N LEU A 274 -8.15 -24.58 -0.47
CA LEU A 274 -9.48 -24.63 0.11
C LEU A 274 -10.27 -25.88 -0.30
N THR A 275 -10.00 -26.47 -1.48
CA THR A 275 -10.62 -27.73 -1.92
C THR A 275 -10.10 -28.97 -1.18
N LEU A 276 -8.96 -28.85 -0.48
CA LEU A 276 -8.31 -29.95 0.23
C LEU A 276 -8.64 -29.98 1.73
N VAL A 277 -9.35 -28.97 2.24
CA VAL A 277 -9.75 -28.87 3.65
C VAL A 277 -11.26 -28.91 3.78
N ASP A 278 -11.75 -29.38 4.92
CA ASP A 278 -13.20 -29.40 5.17
C ASP A 278 -13.77 -27.96 5.17
N PRO A 279 -14.94 -27.75 4.53
CA PRO A 279 -15.63 -26.47 4.57
C PRO A 279 -15.93 -26.07 6.03
N VAL A 280 -15.58 -24.84 6.41
CA VAL A 280 -15.84 -24.27 7.76
C VAL A 280 -14.99 -24.93 8.88
N SER A 281 -13.87 -25.56 8.52
CA SER A 281 -12.85 -26.00 9.49
C SER A 281 -11.99 -24.83 10.01
N MET A 282 -11.31 -25.03 11.14
CA MET A 282 -10.31 -24.07 11.65
C MET A 282 -9.11 -23.87 10.69
N GLU A 283 -8.89 -24.82 9.78
CA GLU A 283 -7.87 -24.72 8.72
C GLU A 283 -8.34 -23.90 7.51
N SER A 284 -9.65 -23.91 7.22
CA SER A 284 -10.25 -23.12 6.13
C SER A 284 -10.30 -21.61 6.42
N LEU A 285 -10.41 -21.23 7.70
CA LEU A 285 -10.59 -19.83 8.10
C LEU A 285 -9.38 -18.93 7.77
N PRO A 286 -8.11 -19.33 8.03
CA PRO A 286 -6.92 -18.60 7.59
C PRO A 286 -6.80 -18.45 6.07
N LEU A 287 -7.23 -19.45 5.29
CA LEU A 287 -7.21 -19.41 3.82
C LEU A 287 -8.24 -18.39 3.30
N LEU A 288 -9.47 -18.43 3.83
CA LEU A 288 -10.52 -17.48 3.49
C LEU A 288 -10.14 -16.04 3.86
N SER A 289 -9.57 -15.84 5.05
CA SER A 289 -9.13 -14.51 5.49
C SER A 289 -7.98 -13.96 4.64
N TYR A 290 -7.04 -14.82 4.24
CA TYR A 290 -5.97 -14.46 3.31
C TYR A 290 -6.50 -14.06 1.94
N MET A 291 -7.36 -14.88 1.32
CA MET A 291 -7.96 -14.56 0.01
C MET A 291 -8.75 -13.26 0.05
N PHE A 292 -9.52 -13.04 1.11
CA PHE A 292 -10.26 -11.79 1.30
C PHE A 292 -9.31 -10.59 1.44
N GLY A 293 -8.21 -10.73 2.17
CA GLY A 293 -7.16 -9.71 2.28
C GLY A 293 -6.54 -9.36 0.92
N MET A 294 -6.20 -10.37 0.12
CA MET A 294 -5.65 -10.17 -1.24
C MET A 294 -6.66 -9.50 -2.17
N ALA A 295 -7.93 -9.92 -2.13
CA ALA A 295 -9.00 -9.30 -2.90
C ALA A 295 -9.21 -7.83 -2.51
N LEU A 296 -9.16 -7.51 -1.21
CA LEU A 296 -9.26 -6.14 -0.71
C LEU A 296 -8.09 -5.27 -1.16
N GLN A 297 -6.86 -5.81 -1.22
CA GLN A 297 -5.71 -5.10 -1.79
C GLN A 297 -5.93 -4.73 -3.25
N LEU A 298 -6.40 -5.68 -4.07
CA LEU A 298 -6.72 -5.40 -5.47
C LEU A 298 -7.85 -4.38 -5.61
N PHE A 299 -8.91 -4.54 -4.81
CA PHE A 299 -10.03 -3.62 -4.78
C PHE A 299 -9.60 -2.19 -4.44
N LEU A 300 -8.64 -2.00 -3.52
CA LEU A 300 -8.12 -0.69 -3.17
C LEU A 300 -7.53 0.04 -4.39
N TYR A 301 -6.69 -0.65 -5.18
CA TYR A 301 -6.14 -0.09 -6.41
C TYR A 301 -7.23 0.22 -7.44
N CYS A 302 -8.14 -0.73 -7.66
CA CYS A 302 -9.22 -0.57 -8.63
C CYS A 302 -10.15 0.58 -8.27
N TRP A 303 -10.53 0.71 -7.00
CA TRP A 303 -11.43 1.75 -6.52
C TRP A 303 -10.85 3.15 -6.74
N PHE A 304 -9.64 3.39 -6.22
CA PHE A 304 -9.00 4.71 -6.35
C PHE A 304 -8.57 5.01 -7.78
N GLY A 305 -8.16 4.00 -8.55
CA GLY A 305 -7.88 4.15 -9.98
C GLY A 305 -9.12 4.53 -10.79
N ASN A 306 -10.25 3.85 -10.54
CA ASN A 306 -11.54 4.15 -11.20
C ASN A 306 -12.05 5.56 -10.85
N GLU A 307 -11.91 5.99 -9.59
CA GLU A 307 -12.25 7.37 -9.20
C GLU A 307 -11.46 8.42 -9.97
N VAL A 308 -10.16 8.17 -10.24
CA VAL A 308 -9.35 9.05 -11.08
C VAL A 308 -9.86 9.04 -12.53
N GLU A 309 -10.15 7.85 -13.09
CA GLU A 309 -10.64 7.74 -14.47
C GLU A 309 -11.96 8.49 -14.68
N ILE A 310 -12.92 8.36 -13.76
CA ILE A 310 -14.21 9.03 -13.84
C ILE A 310 -14.05 10.56 -13.82
N LYS A 311 -13.11 11.08 -13.04
CA LYS A 311 -12.91 12.53 -12.84
C LYS A 311 -12.09 13.20 -13.93
N VAL A 312 -11.41 12.42 -14.77
CA VAL A 312 -10.62 12.91 -15.91
C VAL A 312 -11.44 12.98 -17.20
N ARG A 313 -12.57 12.24 -17.27
CA ARG A 313 -13.51 12.30 -18.40
C ARG A 313 -14.39 13.55 -18.35
#